data_AF-A0A7C1P4J1-F1
#
_entry.id   AF-A0A7C1P4J1-F1
#
_cell.length_a   1.000
_cell.length_b   1.000
_cell.length_c   1.000
_cell.angle_alpha   90.00
_cell.angle_beta   90.00
_cell.angle_gamma   90.00
#
_symmetry.space_group_name_H-M   'P 1'
#
loop_
_entity.id
_entity.type
_entity.pdbx_description
1 polymer ?
#
loop_
_entity_poly.entity_id
_entity_poly.type
_entity_poly.pdbx_seq_one_letter_code
_entity_poly.pdbx_strand_id
1 'polypeptide(L)'
;MGGGVAGAIKRAGGIDIEKEAVNKAPIPVGSAVATTSGTLPCKYVIHAPTMERPAMRTNEEKIKKAIKAALITAKNLGLKSIAIPGMGTGVGGVNAGNAARVMVDVAKEFVNDFEEIVFVDINNKMVNAWRVELE
;
A
#
# COMPACT_ATOMS: atom_id res chain seq x y z
N MET A 1 12.53 -0.70 4.66
CA MET A 1 11.93 0.56 4.16
C MET A 1 13.00 1.49 3.59
N GLY A 2 13.85 0.99 2.66
CA GLY A 2 15.08 1.69 2.25
C GLY A 2 14.96 2.64 1.05
N GLY A 3 13.85 2.63 0.31
CA GLY A 3 13.71 3.40 -0.93
C GLY A 3 12.25 3.52 -1.39
N GLY A 4 12.04 4.20 -2.52
CA GLY A 4 10.70 4.48 -3.06
C GLY A 4 9.78 5.19 -2.06
N VAL A 5 8.48 4.89 -2.14
CA VAL A 5 7.46 5.44 -1.24
C VAL A 5 7.70 5.10 0.23
N ALA A 6 8.16 3.87 0.53
CA ALA A 6 8.46 3.46 1.91
C ALA A 6 9.56 4.32 2.54
N GLY A 7 10.60 4.65 1.77
CA GLY A 7 11.65 5.58 2.19
C GLY A 7 11.15 7.01 2.33
N ALA A 8 10.24 7.47 1.46
CA ALA A 8 9.65 8.80 1.54
C ALA A 8 8.79 8.97 2.80
N ILE A 9 7.91 8.01 3.09
CA ILE A 9 7.08 7.97 4.31
C ILE A 9 7.98 8.01 5.56
N LYS A 10 9.04 7.19 5.59
CA LYS A 10 9.99 7.21 6.72
C LYS A 10 10.65 8.57 6.91
N ARG A 11 11.15 9.19 5.83
CA ARG A 11 11.81 10.50 5.92
C ARG A 11 10.88 11.59 6.43
N ALA A 12 9.62 11.57 5.99
CA ALA A 12 8.63 12.58 6.37
C ALA A 12 8.02 12.33 7.76
N GLY A 13 7.86 11.07 8.17
CA GLY A 13 7.21 10.68 9.42
C GLY A 13 8.16 10.37 10.57
N GLY A 14 9.45 10.21 10.32
CA GLY A 14 10.46 9.90 11.33
C GLY A 14 10.80 8.42 11.46
N ILE A 15 11.87 8.16 12.21
CA ILE A 15 12.49 6.82 12.33
C ILE A 15 11.61 5.82 13.07
N ASP A 16 10.70 6.29 13.93
CA ASP A 16 9.91 5.41 14.80
C ASP A 16 8.92 4.55 14.00
N ILE A 17 8.44 5.04 12.84
CA ILE A 17 7.66 4.23 11.88
C ILE A 17 8.45 2.98 11.46
N GLU A 18 9.74 3.14 11.15
CA GLU A 18 10.60 2.01 10.74
C GLU A 18 10.90 1.09 11.92
N LYS A 19 11.19 1.63 13.11
CA LYS A 19 11.44 0.81 14.31
C LYS A 19 10.24 -0.07 14.64
N GLU A 20 9.03 0.50 14.65
CA GLU A 20 7.81 -0.27 14.90
C GLU A 20 7.56 -1.32 13.82
N ALA A 21 7.78 -0.99 12.54
CA ALA A 21 7.60 -1.93 11.45
C ALA A 21 8.61 -3.09 11.51
N VAL A 22 9.87 -2.81 11.85
CA VAL A 22 10.93 -3.81 12.02
C VAL A 22 10.63 -4.73 13.22
N ASN A 23 10.12 -4.18 14.32
CA ASN A 23 9.73 -4.99 15.49
C ASN A 23 8.55 -5.95 15.20
N LYS A 24 7.77 -5.67 14.15
CA LYS A 24 6.66 -6.51 13.67
C LYS A 24 7.04 -7.37 12.47
N ALA A 25 8.30 -7.36 12.05
CA ALA A 25 8.80 -8.15 10.94
C ALA A 25 9.18 -9.59 11.37
N PRO A 26 9.19 -10.57 10.43
CA PRO A 26 8.84 -10.44 9.03
C PRO A 26 7.33 -10.32 8.79
N ILE A 27 6.95 -9.47 7.83
CA ILE A 27 5.55 -9.37 7.37
C ILE A 27 5.47 -10.17 6.06
N PRO A 28 4.75 -11.30 6.01
CA PRO A 28 4.62 -12.07 4.78
C PRO A 28 3.68 -11.37 3.78
N VAL A 29 3.82 -11.68 2.49
CA VAL A 29 2.87 -11.21 1.47
C VAL A 29 1.48 -11.79 1.77
N GLY A 30 0.46 -10.92 1.77
CA GLY A 30 -0.89 -11.27 2.21
C GLY A 30 -1.17 -11.01 3.69
N SER A 31 -0.23 -10.40 4.39
CA SER A 31 -0.44 -9.80 5.71
C SER A 31 -0.06 -8.33 5.69
N ALA A 32 -0.56 -7.58 6.66
CA ALA A 32 -0.21 -6.20 6.86
C ALA A 32 -0.20 -5.87 8.35
N VAL A 33 0.63 -4.90 8.75
CA VAL A 33 0.68 -4.41 10.13
C VAL A 33 0.59 -2.89 10.13
N ALA A 34 -0.09 -2.33 11.11
CA ALA A 34 -0.12 -0.88 11.33
C ALA A 34 0.97 -0.46 12.31
N THR A 35 1.54 0.71 12.10
CA THR A 35 2.39 1.44 13.06
C THR A 35 1.79 2.80 13.33
N THR A 36 2.27 3.49 14.36
CA THR A 36 2.04 4.94 14.44
C THR A 36 2.58 5.63 13.18
N SER A 37 2.12 6.86 12.96
CA SER A 37 2.46 7.69 11.80
C SER A 37 3.60 8.66 12.05
N GLY A 38 4.19 8.63 13.25
CA GLY A 38 5.19 9.60 13.70
C GLY A 38 4.69 11.04 13.53
N THR A 39 5.37 11.82 12.69
CA THR A 39 5.02 13.22 12.41
C THR A 39 4.06 13.43 11.24
N LEU A 40 3.61 12.36 10.57
CA LEU A 40 2.71 12.49 9.42
C LEU A 40 1.29 12.89 9.87
N PRO A 41 0.55 13.67 9.06
CA PRO A 41 -0.82 14.08 9.35
C PRO A 41 -1.83 12.94 9.07
N CYS A 42 -1.57 11.74 9.57
CA CYS A 42 -2.49 10.60 9.50
C CYS A 42 -2.46 9.81 10.81
N LYS A 43 -3.41 8.90 11.02
CA LYS A 43 -3.49 8.11 12.27
C LYS A 43 -2.49 6.95 12.30
N TYR A 44 -2.29 6.29 11.17
CA TYR A 44 -1.47 5.08 11.05
C TYR A 44 -0.76 5.02 9.71
N VAL A 45 0.34 4.26 9.68
CA VAL A 45 0.95 3.75 8.44
C VAL A 45 0.76 2.24 8.42
N ILE A 46 0.17 1.71 7.35
CA ILE A 46 -0.05 0.27 7.17
C ILE A 46 1.01 -0.28 6.21
N HIS A 47 1.78 -1.25 6.68
CA HIS A 47 2.87 -1.88 5.96
C HIS A 47 2.39 -3.20 5.35
N ALA A 48 2.23 -3.24 4.04
CA ALA A 48 1.76 -4.39 3.29
C ALA A 48 2.72 -4.74 2.14
N PRO A 49 3.61 -5.74 2.31
CA PRO A 49 4.61 -6.06 1.32
C PRO A 49 4.02 -6.79 0.11
N THR A 50 4.47 -6.40 -1.08
CA THR A 50 4.20 -7.12 -2.34
C THR A 50 5.32 -8.10 -2.70
N MET A 51 6.41 -8.16 -1.92
CA MET A 51 7.58 -8.99 -2.19
C MET A 51 7.98 -9.76 -0.94
N GLU A 52 8.50 -10.97 -1.13
CA GLU A 52 8.99 -11.81 -0.02
C GLU A 52 10.37 -11.38 0.48
N ARG A 53 11.15 -10.72 -0.37
CA ARG A 53 12.47 -10.17 -0.06
C ARG A 53 12.63 -8.81 -0.75
N PRO A 54 13.44 -7.91 -0.19
CA PRO A 54 13.71 -6.62 -0.80
C PRO A 54 14.21 -6.74 -2.23
N ALA A 55 13.79 -5.80 -3.07
CA ALA A 55 14.26 -5.62 -4.45
C ALA A 55 14.03 -6.80 -5.41
N MET A 56 13.02 -7.65 -5.15
CA MET A 56 12.63 -8.72 -6.08
C MET A 56 11.46 -8.32 -6.98
N ARG A 57 11.34 -9.01 -8.10
CA ARG A 57 10.14 -8.95 -8.96
C ARG A 57 8.92 -9.45 -8.19
N THR A 58 7.75 -8.92 -8.54
CA THR A 58 6.46 -9.38 -8.01
C THR A 58 5.46 -9.65 -9.14
N ASN A 59 4.24 -10.05 -8.79
CA ASN A 59 3.15 -10.34 -9.72
C ASN A 59 1.81 -9.83 -9.18
N GLU A 60 0.79 -9.90 -10.03
CA GLU A 60 -0.59 -9.45 -9.74
C GLU A 60 -1.19 -10.15 -8.51
N GLU A 61 -0.96 -11.45 -8.34
CA GLU A 61 -1.45 -12.20 -7.17
C GLU A 61 -0.88 -11.67 -5.84
N LYS A 62 0.40 -11.32 -5.82
CA LYS A 62 1.03 -10.74 -4.62
C LYS A 62 0.54 -9.31 -4.36
N ILE A 63 0.24 -8.53 -5.41
CA ILE A 63 -0.40 -7.21 -5.27
C ILE A 63 -1.79 -7.36 -4.66
N LYS A 64 -2.62 -8.26 -5.22
CA LYS A 64 -3.97 -8.56 -4.74
C LYS A 64 -3.98 -8.90 -3.25
N LYS A 65 -3.08 -9.79 -2.83
CA LYS A 65 -2.91 -10.19 -1.43
C LYS A 65 -2.52 -9.01 -0.54
N ALA A 66 -1.59 -8.17 -0.99
CA ALA A 66 -1.09 -7.05 -0.19
C ALA A 66 -2.15 -5.94 0.00
N ILE A 67 -2.83 -5.51 -1.05
CA ILE A 67 -3.88 -4.48 -0.94
C ILE A 67 -5.06 -4.98 -0.10
N LYS A 68 -5.47 -6.25 -0.28
CA LYS A 68 -6.53 -6.87 0.53
C LYS A 68 -6.16 -6.88 2.02
N ALA A 69 -4.92 -7.27 2.35
CA ALA A 69 -4.45 -7.25 3.72
C ALA A 69 -4.41 -5.84 4.32
N ALA A 70 -4.02 -4.83 3.54
CA ALA A 70 -4.02 -3.44 3.97
C ALA A 70 -5.44 -2.92 4.28
N LEU A 71 -6.40 -3.18 3.39
CA LEU A 71 -7.80 -2.78 3.57
C LEU A 71 -8.46 -3.50 4.76
N ILE A 72 -8.23 -4.80 4.93
CA ILE A 72 -8.70 -5.54 6.12
C ILE A 72 -8.11 -4.95 7.41
N THR A 73 -6.81 -4.63 7.41
CA THR A 73 -6.16 -4.04 8.58
C THR A 73 -6.75 -2.66 8.91
N ALA A 74 -6.96 -1.82 7.92
CA ALA A 74 -7.57 -0.50 8.10
C ALA A 74 -9.01 -0.60 8.62
N LYS A 75 -9.80 -1.52 8.07
CA LYS A 75 -11.17 -1.82 8.52
C LYS A 75 -11.20 -2.28 9.98
N ASN A 76 -10.33 -3.22 10.34
CA ASN A 76 -10.25 -3.74 11.72
C ASN A 76 -9.82 -2.67 12.74
N LEU A 77 -9.09 -1.64 12.30
CA LEU A 77 -8.74 -0.47 13.10
C LEU A 77 -9.84 0.60 13.14
N GLY A 78 -10.98 0.38 12.48
CA GLY A 78 -12.09 1.33 12.42
C GLY A 78 -11.80 2.60 11.63
N LEU A 79 -10.83 2.55 10.70
CA LEU A 79 -10.50 3.70 9.85
C LEU A 79 -11.56 3.91 8.77
N LYS A 80 -11.88 5.17 8.49
CA LYS A 80 -12.88 5.57 7.50
C LYS A 80 -12.29 6.02 6.16
N SER A 81 -11.01 6.38 6.14
CA SER A 81 -10.31 6.73 4.92
C SER A 81 -8.92 6.10 4.87
N ILE A 82 -8.46 5.83 3.64
CA ILE A 82 -7.14 5.27 3.36
C ILE A 82 -6.59 5.78 2.03
N ALA A 83 -5.30 6.15 2.02
CA ALA A 83 -4.56 6.48 0.81
C ALA A 83 -3.58 5.34 0.46
N ILE A 84 -3.64 4.86 -0.78
CA ILE A 84 -2.90 3.67 -1.24
C ILE A 84 -2.01 4.04 -2.42
N PRO A 85 -0.67 3.90 -2.30
CA PRO A 85 0.25 4.14 -3.40
C PRO A 85 0.31 2.98 -4.38
N GLY A 86 0.92 3.18 -5.55
CA GLY A 86 1.12 2.13 -6.54
C GLY A 86 1.85 0.95 -5.93
N MET A 87 1.21 -0.23 -5.94
CA MET A 87 1.75 -1.44 -5.34
C MET A 87 2.35 -2.34 -6.43
N GLY A 88 3.63 -2.71 -6.28
CA GLY A 88 4.30 -3.69 -7.14
C GLY A 88 4.80 -3.18 -8.51
N THR A 89 4.58 -1.91 -8.85
CA THR A 89 4.94 -1.33 -10.17
C THR A 89 6.36 -0.76 -10.26
N GLY A 90 6.96 -0.37 -9.13
CA GLY A 90 8.35 0.10 -9.06
C GLY A 90 9.36 -1.03 -9.23
N VAL A 91 10.14 -1.32 -8.18
CA VAL A 91 11.14 -2.41 -8.24
C VAL A 91 10.51 -3.79 -8.54
N GLY A 92 9.22 -3.97 -8.22
CA GLY A 92 8.48 -5.18 -8.53
C GLY A 92 8.17 -5.36 -10.01
N GLY A 93 8.13 -4.24 -10.75
CA GLY A 93 8.03 -4.11 -12.19
C GLY A 93 6.81 -4.76 -12.84
N VAL A 94 5.70 -4.88 -12.11
CA VAL A 94 4.39 -5.15 -12.71
C VAL A 94 3.97 -3.94 -13.53
N ASN A 95 3.36 -4.17 -14.71
CA ASN A 95 2.86 -3.08 -15.55
C ASN A 95 1.79 -2.26 -14.81
N ALA A 96 1.78 -0.94 -14.98
CA ALA A 96 0.85 -0.05 -14.30
C ALA A 96 -0.63 -0.40 -14.55
N GLY A 97 -1.01 -0.78 -15.78
CA GLY A 97 -2.39 -1.18 -16.10
C GLY A 97 -2.81 -2.43 -15.33
N ASN A 98 -1.98 -3.48 -15.37
CA ASN A 98 -2.23 -4.72 -14.63
C ASN A 98 -2.33 -4.48 -13.11
N ALA A 99 -1.43 -3.66 -12.55
CA ALA A 99 -1.49 -3.31 -11.14
C ALA A 99 -2.74 -2.48 -10.82
N ALA A 100 -3.11 -1.52 -11.67
CA ALA A 100 -4.27 -0.66 -11.48
C ALA A 100 -5.56 -1.49 -11.44
N ARG A 101 -5.76 -2.37 -12.43
CA ARG A 101 -6.90 -3.29 -12.50
C ARG A 101 -7.04 -4.09 -11.20
N VAL A 102 -5.98 -4.78 -10.79
CA VAL A 102 -5.98 -5.61 -9.57
C VAL A 102 -6.28 -4.77 -8.32
N MET A 103 -5.69 -3.58 -8.21
CA MET A 103 -5.91 -2.71 -7.06
C MET A 103 -7.34 -2.17 -7.00
N VAL A 104 -7.90 -1.75 -8.14
CA VAL A 104 -9.27 -1.24 -8.24
C VAL A 104 -10.28 -2.35 -7.97
N ASP A 105 -10.08 -3.55 -8.54
CA ASP A 105 -10.94 -4.71 -8.32
C ASP A 105 -11.04 -5.05 -6.82
N VAL A 106 -9.91 -5.08 -6.12
CA VAL A 106 -9.94 -5.33 -4.68
C VAL A 106 -10.57 -4.17 -3.93
N ALA A 107 -10.27 -2.91 -4.26
CA ALA A 107 -10.87 -1.76 -3.58
C ALA A 107 -12.40 -1.72 -3.72
N LYS A 108 -12.93 -2.13 -4.88
CA LYS A 108 -14.38 -2.27 -5.11
C LYS A 108 -15.05 -3.24 -4.13
N GLU A 109 -14.34 -4.26 -3.64
CA GLU A 109 -14.85 -5.17 -2.59
C GLU A 109 -15.06 -4.47 -1.22
N PHE A 110 -14.43 -3.31 -0.98
CA PHE A 110 -14.40 -2.62 0.31
C PHE A 110 -15.10 -1.24 0.30
N VAL A 111 -15.80 -0.86 -0.78
CA VAL A 111 -16.41 0.48 -0.90
C VAL A 111 -17.44 0.82 0.18
N ASN A 112 -18.06 -0.19 0.78
CA ASN A 112 -19.01 0.01 1.88
C ASN A 112 -18.34 0.09 3.27
N ASP A 113 -17.04 -0.23 3.35
CA ASP A 113 -16.29 -0.21 4.61
C ASP A 113 -15.60 1.14 4.87
N PHE A 114 -15.39 1.94 3.83
CA PHE A 114 -14.68 3.22 3.88
C PHE A 114 -15.55 4.35 3.30
N GLU A 115 -15.42 5.55 3.88
CA GLU A 115 -15.96 6.77 3.30
C GLU A 115 -15.12 7.23 2.10
N GLU A 116 -13.80 6.96 2.12
CA GLU A 116 -12.89 7.34 1.04
C GLU A 116 -11.72 6.36 0.89
N ILE A 117 -11.49 5.89 -0.35
CA ILE A 117 -10.28 5.17 -0.74
C ILE A 117 -9.59 6.00 -1.83
N VAL A 118 -8.40 6.52 -1.55
CA VAL A 118 -7.63 7.35 -2.47
C VAL A 118 -6.47 6.56 -3.05
N PHE A 119 -6.43 6.41 -4.37
CA PHE A 119 -5.21 5.97 -5.05
C PHE A 119 -4.31 7.17 -5.34
N VAL A 120 -3.05 7.13 -4.89
CA VAL A 120 -2.12 8.27 -4.98
C VAL A 120 -0.73 7.83 -5.41
N ASP A 121 -0.18 8.41 -6.47
CA ASP A 121 1.19 8.11 -6.88
C ASP A 121 1.85 9.36 -7.48
N ILE A 122 3.17 9.48 -7.34
CA ILE A 122 3.94 10.53 -8.00
C ILE A 122 4.14 10.21 -9.49
N ASN A 123 4.01 8.94 -9.87
CA ASN A 123 4.15 8.48 -11.24
C ASN A 123 2.82 8.62 -12.00
N ASN A 124 2.77 9.59 -12.93
CA ASN A 124 1.60 9.83 -13.78
C ASN A 124 1.15 8.60 -14.58
N LYS A 125 2.04 7.65 -14.90
CA LYS A 125 1.63 6.40 -15.56
C LYS A 125 0.71 5.55 -14.69
N MET A 126 0.97 5.52 -13.37
CA MET A 126 0.13 4.81 -12.41
C MET A 126 -1.19 5.55 -12.21
N VAL A 127 -1.14 6.88 -12.07
CA VAL A 127 -2.34 7.73 -11.93
C VAL A 127 -3.27 7.59 -13.13
N ASN A 128 -2.73 7.64 -14.35
CA ASN A 128 -3.52 7.46 -15.56
C ASN A 128 -4.09 6.04 -15.68
N ALA A 129 -3.34 5.01 -15.26
CA ALA A 129 -3.84 3.65 -15.26
C ALA A 129 -5.06 3.49 -14.34
N TRP A 130 -5.05 4.07 -13.14
CA TRP A 130 -6.24 4.05 -12.27
C TRP A 130 -7.42 4.83 -12.85
N ARG A 131 -7.18 5.96 -13.53
CA ARG A 131 -8.27 6.71 -14.18
C ARG A 131 -9.01 5.84 -15.19
N VAL A 132 -8.28 5.13 -16.05
CA VAL A 132 -8.87 4.21 -17.04
C VAL A 132 -9.67 3.09 -16.38
N GLU A 133 -9.23 2.55 -15.24
CA GLU A 133 -9.93 1.45 -14.54
C GLU A 133 -11.13 1.91 -13.69
N LEU A 134 -11.23 3.22 -13.40
CA LEU A 134 -12.30 3.83 -12.62
C LEU A 134 -13.38 4.50 -13.47
N GLU A 135 -13.10 4.78 -14.75
CA GLU A 135 -14.08 5.16 -15.77
C GLU A 135 -15.05 4.01 -16.08
#